data_AF-I7KC02-F1
#
_entry.id   AF-I7KC02-F1
#
_cell.length_a   1.000
_cell.length_b   1.000
_cell.length_c   1.000
_cell.angle_alpha   90.00
_cell.angle_beta   90.00
_cell.angle_gamma   90.00
#
_symmetry.space_group_name_H-M   'P 1'
#
loop_
_entity.id
_entity.type
_entity.pdbx_description
1 polymer ?
#
loop_
_entity_poly.entity_id
_entity_poly.type
_entity_poly.pdbx_seq_one_letter_code
_entity_poly.pdbx_strand_id
1 'polypeptide(L)'
;MVLIAVYVLATGDVSVLIWAVPSAVMLILIPLALNYMSQKQYASLVPVYEAEAKTTRIRAINLNMLGQPVRVKGVVERVYFKFLNRPQYLVADRTGEISVKMFTSPAEDVHEGDVVEVLGTIVKRYILTGDAVINCVSIRKVENNQQS
;
A
#
# COMPACT_ATOMS: atom_id res chain seq x y z
N MET A 1 24.51 -13.47 4.31
CA MET A 1 24.68 -14.91 4.01
C MET A 1 25.91 -15.19 3.17
N VAL A 2 26.21 -14.42 2.12
CA VAL A 2 27.41 -14.62 1.26
C VAL A 2 28.71 -14.67 2.07
N LEU A 3 28.94 -13.73 2.99
CA LEU A 3 30.14 -13.72 3.83
C LEU A 3 30.26 -14.93 4.79
N ILE A 4 29.13 -15.44 5.28
CA ILE A 4 29.10 -16.62 6.18
C ILE A 4 29.38 -17.89 5.37
N ALA A 5 28.85 -17.99 4.16
CA ALA A 5 29.15 -19.09 3.24
C ALA A 5 30.64 -19.11 2.86
N VAL A 6 31.23 -17.95 2.56
CA VAL A 6 32.68 -17.83 2.28
C VAL A 6 33.52 -18.22 3.49
N TYR A 7 33.14 -17.79 4.70
CA TYR A 7 33.83 -18.18 5.93
C TYR A 7 33.83 -19.70 6.11
N VAL A 8 32.66 -20.35 6.00
CA VAL A 8 32.52 -21.80 6.18
C VAL A 8 33.29 -22.58 5.12
N LEU A 9 33.29 -22.12 3.86
CA LEU A 9 34.06 -22.76 2.80
C LEU A 9 35.58 -22.60 3.00
N ALA A 10 36.02 -21.51 3.63
CA ALA A 10 37.43 -21.24 3.89
C ALA A 10 37.96 -21.91 5.18
N THR A 11 37.15 -22.04 6.23
CA THR A 11 37.57 -22.56 7.55
C THR A 11 37.05 -23.95 7.88
N GLY A 12 36.00 -24.43 7.19
CA GLY A 12 35.33 -25.70 7.48
C GLY A 12 34.49 -25.68 8.77
N ASP A 13 34.43 -24.56 9.49
CA ASP A 13 33.70 -24.45 10.75
C ASP A 13 32.20 -24.26 10.53
N VAL A 14 31.50 -25.38 10.49
CA VAL A 14 30.03 -25.44 10.35
C VAL A 14 29.28 -25.01 11.60
N SER A 15 29.94 -24.86 12.74
CA SER A 15 29.32 -24.46 14.01
C SER A 15 28.66 -23.08 13.90
N VAL A 16 29.20 -22.21 13.05
CA VAL A 16 28.65 -20.89 12.77
C VAL A 16 27.28 -20.95 12.08
N LEU A 17 26.97 -22.01 11.32
CA LEU A 17 25.64 -22.18 10.71
C LEU A 17 24.54 -22.42 11.74
N ILE A 18 24.88 -23.06 12.87
CA ILE A 18 23.92 -23.36 13.94
C ILE A 18 23.28 -22.08 14.49
N TRP A 19 24.03 -20.98 14.50
CA TRP A 19 23.52 -19.66 14.91
C TRP A 19 23.07 -18.82 13.71
N ALA A 20 23.81 -18.83 12.60
CA ALA A 20 23.51 -18.00 11.44
C ALA A 20 22.19 -18.37 10.76
N VAL A 21 21.85 -19.67 10.67
CA VAL A 21 20.63 -20.12 10.00
C VAL A 21 19.39 -19.70 10.80
N PRO A 22 19.24 -19.97 12.10
CA PRO A 22 18.10 -19.48 12.88
C PRO A 22 17.97 -17.96 12.87
N SER A 23 19.08 -17.22 12.99
CA SER A 23 19.05 -15.76 12.91
C SER A 23 18.58 -15.25 11.56
N ALA A 24 19.03 -15.86 10.45
CA ALA A 24 18.58 -15.52 9.10
C ALA A 24 17.09 -15.84 8.89
N VAL A 25 16.62 -16.97 9.42
CA VAL A 25 15.20 -17.33 9.40
C VAL A 25 14.38 -16.30 10.16
N MET A 26 14.80 -15.88 11.36
CA MET A 26 14.16 -14.82 12.14
C MET A 26 14.10 -13.48 11.39
N LEU A 27 15.18 -13.10 10.69
CA LEU A 27 15.22 -11.88 9.87
C LEU A 27 14.19 -11.87 8.74
N ILE A 28 13.76 -13.04 8.27
CA ILE A 28 12.70 -13.18 7.27
C ILE A 28 11.32 -13.29 7.94
N LEU A 29 11.19 -14.08 9.01
CA LEU A 29 9.91 -14.32 9.69
C LEU A 29 9.34 -13.07 10.38
N ILE A 30 10.18 -12.27 11.04
CA ILE A 30 9.74 -11.05 11.75
C ILE A 30 9.03 -10.06 10.80
N PRO A 31 9.64 -9.62 9.68
CA PRO A 31 8.97 -8.67 8.77
C PRO A 31 7.73 -9.28 8.12
N LEU A 32 7.71 -10.59 7.84
CA LEU A 32 6.53 -11.29 7.34
C LEU A 32 5.36 -11.25 8.33
N ALA A 33 5.63 -11.59 9.60
CA ALA A 33 4.63 -11.58 10.65
C ALA A 33 4.09 -10.16 10.91
N LEU A 34 4.99 -9.16 10.94
CA LEU A 34 4.61 -7.76 11.08
C LEU A 34 3.75 -7.27 9.91
N ASN A 35 4.07 -7.67 8.68
CA ASN A 35 3.27 -7.33 7.49
C ASN A 35 1.86 -7.94 7.59
N TYR A 36 1.76 -9.23 7.92
CA TYR A 36 0.47 -9.92 8.08
C TYR A 36 -0.39 -9.29 9.17
N MET A 37 0.20 -8.99 10.32
CA MET A 37 -0.52 -8.37 11.44
C MET A 37 -0.98 -6.95 11.11
N SER A 38 -0.12 -6.16 10.44
CA SER A 38 -0.50 -4.82 9.98
C SER A 38 -1.68 -4.91 9.02
N GLN A 39 -1.60 -5.74 7.99
CA GLN A 39 -2.69 -5.91 7.01
C GLN A 39 -4.03 -6.24 7.67
N LYS A 40 -4.02 -7.17 8.65
CA LYS A 40 -5.24 -7.53 9.38
C LYS A 40 -5.86 -6.36 10.16
N GLN A 41 -5.03 -5.52 10.78
CA GLN A 41 -5.50 -4.33 11.48
C GLN A 41 -6.12 -3.31 10.52
N TYR A 42 -5.46 -3.03 9.39
CA TYR A 42 -6.01 -2.12 8.38
C TYR A 42 -7.31 -2.66 7.75
N ALA A 43 -7.41 -3.97 7.51
CA ALA A 43 -8.62 -4.59 6.99
C ALA A 43 -9.83 -4.38 7.91
N SER A 44 -9.63 -4.37 9.24
CA SER A 44 -10.70 -4.10 10.21
C SER A 44 -11.19 -2.65 10.20
N LEU A 45 -10.40 -1.71 9.66
CA LEU A 45 -10.78 -0.30 9.55
C LEU A 45 -11.58 0.01 8.28
N VAL A 46 -11.45 -0.83 7.24
CA VAL A 46 -12.17 -0.69 5.97
C VAL A 46 -13.69 -0.43 6.15
N PRO A 47 -14.46 -1.20 6.95
CA PRO A 47 -15.90 -0.99 7.07
C PRO A 47 -16.27 0.37 7.69
N VAL A 48 -15.43 0.91 8.58
CA VAL A 48 -15.65 2.24 9.18
C VAL A 48 -15.44 3.32 8.12
N TYR A 49 -14.34 3.22 7.37
CA TYR A 49 -14.07 4.15 6.27
C TYR A 49 -15.11 4.06 5.15
N GLU A 50 -15.66 2.88 4.87
CA GLU A 50 -16.73 2.72 3.88
C GLU A 50 -18.04 3.41 4.27
N ALA A 51 -18.39 3.42 5.55
CA ALA A 51 -19.59 4.06 6.07
C ALA A 51 -19.47 5.60 6.06
N GLU A 52 -18.27 6.11 6.31
CA GLU A 52 -18.03 7.55 6.43
C GLU A 52 -17.59 8.22 5.11
N ALA A 53 -17.03 7.46 4.17
CA ALA A 53 -16.46 8.01 2.94
C ALA A 53 -17.54 8.57 2.00
N LYS A 54 -17.36 9.83 1.62
CA LYS A 54 -18.20 10.47 0.59
C LYS A 54 -17.61 10.25 -0.80
N THR A 55 -18.45 9.83 -1.74
CA THR A 55 -18.10 9.76 -3.15
C THR A 55 -17.75 11.14 -3.67
N THR A 56 -16.48 11.35 -4.00
CA THR A 56 -15.94 12.66 -4.35
C THR A 56 -15.18 12.56 -5.68
N ARG A 57 -15.31 13.57 -6.53
CA ARG A 57 -14.53 13.68 -7.77
C ARG A 57 -13.12 14.15 -7.47
N ILE A 58 -12.12 13.69 -8.22
CA ILE A 58 -10.71 14.00 -7.96
C ILE A 58 -10.46 15.51 -7.95
N ARG A 59 -11.02 16.26 -8.89
CA ARG A 59 -10.85 17.72 -8.96
C ARG A 59 -11.38 18.48 -7.74
N ALA A 60 -12.32 17.91 -6.99
CA ALA A 60 -12.86 18.54 -5.79
C ALA A 60 -11.90 18.41 -4.60
N ILE A 61 -10.97 17.45 -4.63
CA ILE A 61 -10.03 17.18 -3.56
C ILE A 61 -9.00 18.31 -3.48
N ASN A 62 -8.96 18.97 -2.33
CA ASN A 62 -8.04 20.06 -2.04
C ASN A 62 -7.62 20.06 -0.57
N LEU A 63 -6.71 20.96 -0.21
CA LEU A 63 -6.14 21.05 1.14
C LEU A 63 -7.15 21.45 2.24
N ASN A 64 -8.35 21.94 1.90
CA ASN A 64 -9.37 22.25 2.90
C ASN A 64 -10.11 21.00 3.39
N MET A 65 -9.93 19.87 2.70
CA MET A 65 -10.58 18.59 3.01
C MET A 65 -9.65 17.64 3.77
N LEU A 66 -8.54 18.14 4.33
CA LEU A 66 -7.58 17.31 5.08
C LEU A 66 -8.27 16.55 6.22
N GLY A 67 -7.92 15.27 6.36
CA GLY A 67 -8.49 14.36 7.35
C GLY A 67 -9.86 13.79 6.98
N GLN A 68 -10.51 14.28 5.92
CA GLN A 68 -11.82 13.77 5.52
C GLN A 68 -11.71 12.42 4.81
N PRO A 69 -12.58 11.45 5.14
CA PRO A 69 -12.67 10.19 4.42
C PRO A 69 -13.33 10.41 3.05
N VAL A 70 -12.72 9.86 2.01
CA VAL A 70 -13.18 10.00 0.62
C VAL A 70 -13.21 8.66 -0.10
N ARG A 71 -14.20 8.54 -1.00
CA ARG A 71 -14.33 7.45 -1.97
C ARG A 71 -14.16 8.03 -3.37
N VAL A 72 -13.19 7.52 -4.13
CA VAL A 72 -12.89 7.95 -5.50
C VAL A 72 -12.93 6.75 -6.42
N LYS A 73 -13.56 6.89 -7.59
CA LYS A 73 -13.54 5.87 -8.65
C LYS A 73 -12.79 6.41 -9.85
N GLY A 74 -11.82 5.65 -10.34
CA GLY A 74 -10.96 6.07 -11.44
C GLY A 74 -10.20 4.92 -12.08
N VAL A 75 -9.36 5.23 -13.05
CA VAL A 75 -8.45 4.30 -13.73
C VAL A 75 -7.06 4.48 -13.15
N VAL A 76 -6.34 3.39 -12.92
CA VAL A 76 -4.93 3.43 -12.52
C VAL A 76 -4.09 3.74 -13.75
N GLU A 77 -3.47 4.91 -13.78
CA GLU A 77 -2.59 5.29 -14.89
C GLU A 77 -1.17 4.79 -14.70
N ARG A 78 -0.68 4.81 -13.46
CA ARG A 78 0.70 4.41 -13.14
C ARG A 78 0.78 3.73 -11.79
N VAL A 79 1.65 2.72 -11.69
CA VAL A 79 1.98 2.05 -10.43
C VAL A 79 3.45 2.27 -10.07
N TYR A 80 3.70 2.80 -8.89
CA TYR A 80 5.04 3.01 -8.34
C TYR A 80 5.27 2.13 -7.11
N PHE A 81 6.51 1.65 -6.96
CA PHE A 81 6.98 0.94 -5.76
C PHE A 81 6.16 -0.29 -5.36
N LYS A 82 5.58 -1.02 -6.34
CA LYS A 82 4.78 -2.23 -6.12
C LYS A 82 5.50 -3.33 -5.32
N PHE A 83 6.83 -3.38 -5.41
CA PHE A 83 7.69 -4.34 -4.71
C PHE A 83 7.95 -4.00 -3.23
N LEU A 84 7.60 -2.79 -2.79
CA LEU A 84 7.74 -2.35 -1.39
C LEU A 84 6.36 -2.39 -0.73
N ASN A 85 6.32 -2.61 0.59
CA ASN A 85 5.09 -2.67 1.41
C ASN A 85 4.27 -1.35 1.48
N ARG A 86 4.45 -0.43 0.52
CA ARG A 86 3.77 0.87 0.39
C ARG A 86 3.67 1.29 -1.08
N PRO A 87 2.89 0.59 -1.91
CA PRO A 87 2.71 0.98 -3.29
C PRO A 87 2.06 2.36 -3.39
N GLN A 88 2.41 3.09 -4.44
CA GLN A 88 1.79 4.36 -4.78
C GLN A 88 1.16 4.24 -6.16
N TYR A 89 -0.09 4.68 -6.27
CA TYR A 89 -0.85 4.66 -7.51
C TYR A 89 -1.11 6.09 -7.96
N LEU A 90 -1.07 6.32 -9.27
CA LEU A 90 -1.65 7.50 -9.88
C LEU A 90 -3.02 7.08 -10.43
N VAL A 91 -4.09 7.64 -9.87
CA VAL A 91 -5.46 7.32 -10.26
C VAL A 91 -6.06 8.55 -10.92
N ALA A 92 -6.65 8.36 -12.10
CA ALA A 92 -7.30 9.42 -12.86
C ALA A 92 -8.79 9.14 -13.04
N ASP A 93 -9.58 10.20 -12.98
CA ASP A 93 -10.99 10.21 -13.32
C ASP A 93 -11.24 11.22 -14.46
N ARG A 94 -12.50 11.45 -14.85
CA ARG A 94 -12.84 12.42 -15.91
C ARG A 94 -12.50 13.88 -15.57
N THR A 95 -12.11 14.16 -14.33
CA THR A 95 -11.91 15.52 -13.80
C THR A 95 -10.46 15.84 -13.45
N GLY A 96 -9.61 14.84 -13.26
CA GLY A 96 -8.18 15.00 -13.02
C GLY A 96 -7.51 13.72 -12.52
N GLU A 97 -6.26 13.85 -12.11
CA GLU A 97 -5.43 12.78 -11.55
C GLU A 97 -5.07 13.08 -10.08
N ILE A 98 -4.91 12.04 -9.27
CA ILE A 98 -4.45 12.17 -7.89
C ILE A 98 -3.53 11.02 -7.50
N SER A 99 -2.54 11.35 -6.65
CA SER A 99 -1.67 10.35 -6.06
C SER A 99 -2.32 9.69 -4.86
N VAL A 100 -2.32 8.36 -4.90
CA VAL A 100 -2.91 7.47 -3.90
C VAL A 100 -1.77 6.66 -3.29
N LYS A 101 -1.53 6.83 -1.99
CA LYS A 101 -0.43 6.16 -1.28
C LYS A 101 -1.00 5.14 -0.31
N MET A 102 -0.57 3.88 -0.40
CA MET A 102 -0.95 2.86 0.57
C MET A 102 0.12 2.69 1.64
N PHE A 103 -0.30 2.35 2.86
CA PHE A 103 0.60 2.00 3.98
C PHE A 103 0.83 0.50 4.13
N THR A 104 -0.03 -0.30 3.48
CA THR A 104 0.03 -1.76 3.42
C THR A 104 -0.06 -2.21 1.97
N SER A 105 0.27 -3.48 1.71
CA SER A 105 -0.01 -4.10 0.43
C SER A 105 -1.52 -4.10 0.15
N PRO A 106 -1.94 -3.90 -1.11
CA PRO A 106 -3.34 -3.98 -1.51
C PRO A 106 -3.86 -5.41 -1.32
N ALA A 107 -5.17 -5.56 -1.08
CA ALA A 107 -5.81 -6.86 -0.99
C ALA A 107 -5.88 -7.58 -2.34
N GLU A 108 -5.91 -6.81 -3.43
CA GLU A 108 -6.00 -7.29 -4.81
C GLU A 108 -4.78 -6.82 -5.61
N ASP A 109 -4.43 -7.58 -6.64
CA ASP A 109 -3.29 -7.26 -7.48
C ASP A 109 -3.66 -6.21 -8.54
N VAL A 110 -3.46 -4.94 -8.20
CA VAL A 110 -3.80 -3.78 -9.04
C VAL A 110 -2.67 -3.45 -10.03
N HIS A 111 -3.05 -3.22 -11.28
CA HIS A 111 -2.17 -2.89 -12.40
C HIS A 111 -2.61 -1.61 -13.11
N GLU A 112 -1.72 -1.09 -13.96
CA GLU A 112 -2.04 0.02 -14.87
C GLU A 112 -3.18 -0.39 -15.81
N GLY A 113 -4.14 0.50 -16.01
CA GLY A 113 -5.36 0.27 -16.79
C GLY A 113 -6.54 -0.27 -16.00
N ASP A 114 -6.35 -0.74 -14.76
CA ASP A 114 -7.46 -1.24 -13.94
C ASP A 114 -8.39 -0.10 -13.51
N VAL A 115 -9.71 -0.34 -13.57
CA VAL A 115 -10.71 0.55 -12.97
C VAL A 115 -10.84 0.18 -11.50
N VAL A 116 -10.60 1.16 -10.63
CA VAL A 116 -10.53 0.95 -9.19
C VAL A 116 -11.43 1.91 -8.43
N GLU A 117 -11.93 1.43 -7.30
CA GLU A 117 -12.47 2.23 -6.22
C GLU A 117 -11.40 2.38 -5.14
N VAL A 118 -11.10 3.62 -4.79
CA VAL A 118 -10.13 4.02 -3.78
C VAL A 118 -10.88 4.58 -2.58
N LEU A 119 -10.56 4.04 -1.41
CA LEU A 119 -11.04 4.49 -0.11
C LEU A 119 -9.88 4.95 0.74
N GLY A 120 -9.99 6.15 1.30
CA GLY A 120 -8.91 6.70 2.10
C GLY A 120 -9.23 8.04 2.72
N THR A 121 -8.19 8.68 3.26
CA THR A 121 -8.27 10.02 3.85
C THR A 121 -7.39 10.99 3.09
N ILE A 122 -7.82 12.25 3.01
CA ILE A 122 -7.02 13.28 2.37
C ILE A 122 -5.92 13.73 3.32
N VAL A 123 -4.67 13.67 2.85
CA VAL A 123 -3.48 14.09 3.62
C VAL A 123 -2.61 15.00 2.76
N LYS A 124 -1.71 15.76 3.39
CA LYS A 124 -0.67 16.50 2.65
C LYS A 124 0.42 15.54 2.19
N ARG A 125 0.92 15.73 0.96
CA ARG A 125 2.04 14.95 0.43
C ARG A 125 3.30 15.06 1.29
N TYR A 126 3.60 16.28 1.79
CA TYR A 126 4.66 16.54 2.77
C TYR A 126 4.16 17.53 3.83
N ILE A 127 4.77 17.49 5.03
CA ILE A 127 4.32 18.22 6.22
C ILE A 127 4.32 19.74 6.00
N LEU A 128 5.31 20.26 5.26
CA LEU A 128 5.54 21.70 5.10
C LEU A 128 5.11 22.25 3.73
N THR A 129 5.12 21.42 2.68
CA THR A 129 4.83 21.83 1.30
C THR A 129 4.19 20.67 0.55
N GLY A 130 3.23 20.93 -0.33
CA GLY A 130 2.78 19.93 -1.30
C GLY A 130 1.26 19.74 -1.37
N ASP A 131 0.87 19.05 -2.42
CA ASP A 131 -0.53 18.90 -2.82
C ASP A 131 -1.28 17.89 -1.96
N ALA A 132 -2.61 17.95 -2.04
CA ALA A 132 -3.50 16.97 -1.44
C ALA A 132 -3.29 15.60 -2.11
N VAL A 133 -3.06 14.56 -1.31
CA VAL A 133 -2.96 13.17 -1.76
C VAL A 133 -3.90 12.31 -0.92
N ILE A 134 -4.26 11.14 -1.46
CA ILE A 134 -5.09 10.20 -0.73
C ILE A 134 -4.18 9.22 0.00
N ASN A 135 -4.28 9.21 1.33
CA ASN A 135 -3.82 8.12 2.15
C ASN A 135 -4.84 6.97 2.05
N CYS A 136 -4.50 5.98 1.26
CA CYS A 136 -5.38 4.89 0.89
C CYS A 136 -5.37 3.79 1.94
N VAL A 137 -6.58 3.49 2.42
CA VAL A 137 -6.87 2.38 3.33
C VAL A 137 -7.22 1.13 2.53
N SER A 138 -8.00 1.28 1.45
CA SER A 138 -8.42 0.17 0.59
C SER A 138 -8.49 0.62 -0.86
N ILE A 139 -8.04 -0.26 -1.75
CA ILE A 139 -8.20 -0.16 -3.20
C ILE A 139 -8.79 -1.46 -3.69
N ARG A 140 -9.86 -1.39 -4.47
CA ARG A 140 -10.56 -2.55 -5.03
C ARG A 140 -10.81 -2.36 -6.50
N LYS A 141 -10.68 -3.42 -7.29
CA LYS A 141 -11.10 -3.38 -8.69
C LYS A 141 -12.62 -3.30 -8.75
N VAL A 142 -13.11 -2.46 -9.65
CA VAL A 142 -14.55 -2.41 -9.93
C VAL A 142 -14.81 -3.30 -11.13
N GLU A 143 -15.26 -4.52 -10.90
CA GLU A 143 -15.83 -5.33 -11.97
C GLU A 143 -17.13 -4.67 -12.47
N ASN A 144 -17.33 -4.66 -13.79
CA ASN A 144 -18.44 -3.99 -14.47
C ASN A 144 -19.85 -4.56 -14.15
N ASN A 145 -20.02 -5.33 -13.07
CA ASN A 145 -21.22 -6.11 -12.81
C ASN A 145 -22.18 -5.54 -11.75
N GLN A 146 -22.11 -4.25 -11.45
CA GLN A 146 -23.14 -3.57 -10.62
C GLN A 146 -23.64 -2.28 -11.25
N GLN A 147 -24.23 -2.41 -12.43
CA GLN A 147 -25.25 -1.51 -12.97
C GLN A 147 -26.39 -2.36 -13.54
N SER A 148 -27.31 -2.77 -12.67
CA SER A 148 -28.68 -3.20 -13.01
C SER A 148 -29.62 -2.65 -11.95
#